data_AF-B8D5F3-F1
#
_entry.id   AF-B8D5F3-F1
#
_cell.length_a   1.000
_cell.length_b   1.000
_cell.length_c   1.000
_cell.angle_alpha   90.00
_cell.angle_beta   90.00
_cell.angle_gamma   90.00
#
_symmetry.space_group_name_H-M   'P 1'
#
loop_
_entity.id
_entity.type
_entity.pdbx_description
1 polymer ?
#
loop_
_entity_poly.entity_id
_entity_poly.type
_entity_poly.pdbx_seq_one_letter_code
_entity_poly.pdbx_strand_id
1 'polypeptide(L)'
;MKLLARPPRIKVLEAAGCIGDNRVKIVDSSRAVVSSSTGERKYRVILLEEGQGVFRAYSDDNGTVYKGYVGYPIIAFMILRGYLPIDNVIIKAFTGIPWKELNEKYKKYSIVENIVISRAEKTGVSRNIIDDYINVIFKKIGIYKIYFDESLLSTWS
;
A
#
# COMPACT_ATOMS: atom_id res chain seq x y z
N MET A 1 7.21 20.16 0.78
CA MET A 1 6.59 18.95 1.33
C MET A 1 5.07 19.09 1.30
N LYS A 2 4.35 18.03 0.91
CA LYS A 2 2.88 18.05 0.81
C LYS A 2 2.29 16.94 1.67
N LEU A 3 1.30 17.25 2.51
CA LEU A 3 0.60 16.21 3.27
C LEU A 3 -0.14 15.26 2.32
N LEU A 4 0.10 13.96 2.44
CA LEU A 4 -0.58 12.93 1.65
C LEU A 4 -1.99 12.69 2.20
N ALA A 5 -2.95 12.64 1.30
CA ALA A 5 -4.34 12.29 1.63
C ALA A 5 -4.47 10.80 1.97
N ARG A 6 -5.62 10.45 2.57
CA ARG A 6 -5.99 9.05 2.78
C ARG A 6 -6.13 8.34 1.42
N PRO A 7 -5.66 7.10 1.32
CA PRO A 7 -5.75 6.35 0.08
C PRO A 7 -7.19 5.85 -0.19
N PRO A 8 -7.52 5.54 -1.45
CA PRO A 8 -8.66 4.70 -1.77
C PRO A 8 -8.57 3.34 -1.06
N ARG A 9 -9.70 2.79 -0.63
CA ARG A 9 -9.78 1.51 0.12
C ARG A 9 -9.02 0.37 -0.55
N ILE A 10 -9.17 0.25 -1.86
CA ILE A 10 -8.48 -0.75 -2.67
C ILE A 10 -6.94 -0.74 -2.50
N LYS A 11 -6.32 0.40 -2.19
CA LYS A 11 -4.86 0.48 -2.02
C LYS A 11 -4.36 -0.23 -0.77
N VAL A 12 -5.20 -0.38 0.26
CA VAL A 12 -4.88 -1.22 1.42
C VAL A 12 -4.82 -2.70 1.01
N LEU A 13 -5.74 -3.12 0.15
CA LEU A 13 -5.81 -4.49 -0.36
C LEU A 13 -4.68 -4.77 -1.37
N GLU A 14 -4.36 -3.81 -2.23
CA GLU A 14 -3.19 -3.88 -3.12
C GLU A 14 -1.89 -4.04 -2.32
N ALA A 15 -1.75 -3.34 -1.20
CA ALA A 15 -0.61 -3.48 -0.30
C ALA A 15 -0.55 -4.87 0.35
N ALA A 16 -1.68 -5.40 0.82
CA ALA A 16 -1.76 -6.75 1.37
C ALA A 16 -1.35 -7.82 0.34
N GLY A 17 -1.89 -7.74 -0.88
CA GLY A 17 -1.49 -8.64 -1.98
C GLY A 17 -0.02 -8.47 -2.36
N CYS A 18 0.51 -7.25 -2.32
CA CYS A 18 1.93 -6.98 -2.55
C CYS A 18 2.86 -7.66 -1.55
N ILE A 19 2.46 -7.71 -0.28
CA ILE A 19 3.20 -8.44 0.75
C ILE A 19 3.09 -9.94 0.52
N GLY A 20 1.88 -10.44 0.23
CA GLY A 20 1.63 -11.87 -0.01
C GLY A 20 2.37 -12.43 -1.22
N ASP A 21 2.53 -11.61 -2.27
CA ASP A 21 3.32 -11.94 -3.47
C ASP A 21 4.84 -11.81 -3.25
N ASN A 22 5.28 -11.46 -2.04
CA ASN A 22 6.69 -11.17 -1.72
C ASN A 22 7.32 -10.11 -2.64
N ARG A 23 6.54 -9.08 -3.01
CA ARG A 23 6.97 -8.03 -3.95
C ARG A 23 7.65 -6.83 -3.29
N VAL A 24 7.86 -6.87 -1.97
CA VAL A 24 8.52 -5.81 -1.21
C VAL A 24 9.93 -6.27 -0.82
N LYS A 25 10.95 -5.64 -1.38
CA LYS A 25 12.35 -5.83 -1.00
C LYS A 25 12.79 -4.68 -0.11
N ILE A 26 12.93 -4.95 1.19
CA ILE A 26 13.50 -3.97 2.13
C ILE A 26 14.99 -3.81 1.80
N VAL A 27 15.43 -2.57 1.58
CA VAL A 27 16.83 -2.23 1.36
C VAL A 27 17.50 -1.97 2.70
N ASP A 28 16.85 -1.21 3.57
CA ASP A 28 17.31 -0.90 4.94
C ASP A 28 16.16 -0.36 5.82
N SER A 29 16.53 0.28 6.93
CA SER A 29 15.63 0.88 7.92
C SER A 29 14.84 2.11 7.44
N SER A 30 15.02 2.60 6.22
CA SER A 30 14.19 3.67 5.66
C SER A 30 13.84 3.47 4.19
N ARG A 31 14.41 2.47 3.50
CA ARG A 31 14.25 2.27 2.06
C ARG A 31 13.71 0.88 1.72
N ALA A 32 12.83 0.82 0.73
CA ALA A 32 12.34 -0.42 0.12
C ALA A 32 12.10 -0.25 -1.38
N VAL A 33 12.20 -1.35 -2.12
CA VAL A 33 11.78 -1.45 -3.51
C VAL A 33 10.53 -2.33 -3.58
N VAL A 34 9.47 -1.81 -4.19
CA VAL A 34 8.19 -2.50 -4.32
C VAL A 34 7.92 -2.77 -5.79
N SER A 35 7.70 -4.02 -6.17
CA SER A 35 7.42 -4.38 -7.56
C SER A 35 5.92 -4.34 -7.86
N SER A 36 5.52 -3.93 -9.07
CA SER A 36 4.14 -4.04 -9.55
C SER A 36 3.67 -5.50 -9.59
N SER A 37 2.36 -5.75 -9.66
CA SER A 37 1.82 -7.11 -9.75
C SER A 37 2.32 -7.90 -10.97
N THR A 38 2.76 -7.20 -12.02
CA THR A 38 3.37 -7.80 -13.23
C THR A 38 4.90 -7.90 -13.16
N GLY A 39 5.54 -7.30 -12.15
CA GLY A 39 7.00 -7.22 -12.03
C GLY A 39 7.69 -6.22 -12.98
N GLU A 40 6.97 -5.65 -13.94
CA GLU A 40 7.54 -4.74 -14.95
C GLU A 40 7.98 -3.38 -14.39
N ARG A 41 7.35 -2.92 -13.30
CA ARG A 41 7.71 -1.67 -12.63
C ARG A 41 8.22 -1.95 -11.24
N LYS A 42 9.25 -1.19 -10.84
CA LYS A 42 9.79 -1.17 -9.48
C LYS A 42 9.65 0.24 -8.95
N TYR A 43 8.96 0.35 -7.83
CA TYR A 43 8.76 1.61 -7.12
C TYR A 43 9.77 1.72 -6.00
N ARG A 44 10.45 2.86 -5.91
CA ARG A 44 11.31 3.18 -4.77
C ARG A 44 10.45 3.79 -3.69
N VAL A 45 10.64 3.35 -2.46
CA VAL A 45 9.93 3.84 -1.29
C VAL A 45 10.96 4.26 -0.26
N ILE A 46 10.85 5.49 0.20
CA ILE A 46 11.64 6.01 1.32
C ILE A 46 10.66 6.46 2.40
N LEU A 47 10.92 6.08 3.65
CA LEU A 47 10.10 6.42 4.80
C LEU A 47 11.01 6.79 5.97
N LEU A 48 11.00 8.06 6.35
CA LEU A 48 11.73 8.59 7.50
C LEU A 48 10.73 9.03 8.58
N GLU A 49 10.88 8.49 9.78
CA GLU A 49 10.14 8.96 10.95
C GLU A 49 10.90 10.14 11.57
N GLU A 50 10.23 11.29 11.71
CA GLU A 50 10.80 12.50 12.31
C GLU A 50 10.35 12.72 13.77
N GLY A 51 9.52 11.82 14.29
CA GLY A 51 9.00 11.82 15.67
C GLY A 51 7.48 11.94 15.75
N GLN A 52 6.89 11.50 16.87
CA GLN A 52 5.46 11.64 17.21
C GLN A 52 4.47 11.33 16.06
N GLY A 53 4.73 10.28 15.26
CA GLY A 53 3.85 9.89 14.15
C GLY A 53 3.92 10.80 12.92
N VAL A 54 4.96 11.61 12.79
CA VAL A 54 5.27 12.40 11.60
C VAL A 54 6.26 11.65 10.73
N PHE A 55 5.93 11.52 9.45
CA PHE A 55 6.77 10.85 8.47
C PHE A 55 7.03 11.75 7.27
N ARG A 56 8.27 11.73 6.77
CA ARG A 56 8.58 12.10 5.40
C ARG A 56 8.64 10.84 4.56
N ALA A 57 7.88 10.83 3.48
CA ALA A 57 7.76 9.70 2.59
C ALA A 57 8.04 10.11 1.15
N TYR A 58 8.67 9.20 0.42
CA TYR A 58 8.80 9.26 -1.02
C TYR A 58 8.31 7.95 -1.62
N SER A 59 7.53 8.04 -2.69
CA SER A 59 7.28 6.93 -3.59
C SER A 59 7.06 7.46 -5.00
N ASP A 60 7.71 6.84 -5.98
CA ASP A 60 7.50 7.10 -7.41
C ASP A 60 6.26 6.38 -7.98
N ASP A 61 5.38 5.85 -7.12
CA ASP A 61 4.06 5.37 -7.53
C ASP A 61 3.16 6.52 -7.99
N ASN A 62 2.44 6.29 -9.09
CA ASN A 62 1.55 7.28 -9.71
C ASN A 62 0.46 7.79 -8.77
N GLY A 63 -0.04 6.95 -7.85
CA GLY A 63 -1.01 7.36 -6.85
C GLY A 63 -0.43 8.37 -5.86
N THR A 64 0.82 8.16 -5.46
CA THR A 64 1.54 9.11 -4.58
C THR A 64 1.87 10.40 -5.33
N VAL A 65 2.52 10.30 -6.48
CA VAL A 65 3.03 11.46 -7.25
C VAL A 65 1.90 12.32 -7.81
N TYR A 66 0.94 11.72 -8.52
CA TYR A 66 -0.06 12.48 -9.27
C TYR A 66 -1.39 12.65 -8.53
N LYS A 67 -1.75 11.72 -7.63
CA LYS A 67 -3.01 11.80 -6.87
C LYS A 67 -2.82 12.32 -5.45
N GLY A 68 -1.59 12.33 -4.92
CA GLY A 68 -1.26 12.93 -3.64
C GLY A 68 -1.85 12.21 -2.43
N TYR A 69 -2.04 10.90 -2.51
CA TYR A 69 -2.43 10.06 -1.37
C TYR A 69 -1.32 9.06 -0.99
N VAL A 70 -1.43 8.44 0.17
CA VAL A 70 -0.49 7.38 0.63
C VAL A 70 -0.60 6.14 -0.26
N GLY A 71 0.27 5.98 -1.26
CA GLY A 71 0.22 4.88 -2.22
C GLY A 71 0.42 3.50 -1.59
N TYR A 72 -0.03 2.44 -2.26
CA TYR A 72 0.12 1.06 -1.78
C TYR A 72 1.58 0.66 -1.48
N PRO A 73 2.63 1.18 -2.16
CA PRO A 73 4.01 0.84 -1.81
C PRO A 73 4.40 1.38 -0.44
N ILE A 74 3.94 2.60 -0.09
CA ILE A 74 4.15 3.19 1.23
C ILE A 74 3.41 2.36 2.28
N ILE A 75 2.13 2.03 2.04
CA ILE A 75 1.34 1.20 2.97
C ILE A 75 2.01 -0.15 3.21
N ALA A 76 2.44 -0.84 2.15
CA ALA A 76 3.08 -2.14 2.25
C ALA A 76 4.38 -2.08 3.06
N PHE A 77 5.21 -1.05 2.83
CA PHE A 77 6.43 -0.85 3.61
C PHE A 77 6.12 -0.50 5.07
N MET A 78 5.12 0.33 5.34
CA MET A 78 4.70 0.65 6.71
C MET A 78 4.20 -0.58 7.49
N ILE A 79 3.47 -1.50 6.83
CA ILE A 79 3.04 -2.78 7.45
C ILE A 79 4.28 -3.61 7.83
N LEU A 80 5.20 -3.82 6.89
CA LEU A 80 6.40 -4.63 7.14
C LEU A 80 7.36 -4.02 8.16
N ARG A 81 7.26 -2.71 8.40
CA ARG A 81 8.02 -1.99 9.43
C ARG A 81 7.30 -1.89 10.77
N GLY A 82 6.10 -2.44 10.90
CA GLY A 82 5.34 -2.48 12.14
C GLY A 82 4.59 -1.18 12.49
N TYR A 83 4.62 -0.17 11.61
CA TYR A 83 3.85 1.07 11.81
C TYR A 83 2.35 0.87 11.56
N LEU A 84 2.00 -0.11 10.72
CA LEU A 84 0.64 -0.56 10.46
C LEU A 84 0.51 -2.05 10.82
N PRO A 85 -0.64 -2.50 11.32
CA PRO A 85 -0.81 -3.90 11.72
C PRO A 85 -0.76 -4.83 10.51
N ILE A 86 -0.14 -5.99 10.73
CA ILE A 86 -0.13 -7.10 9.79
C ILE A 86 -1.32 -8.03 10.06
N ASP A 87 -1.99 -8.47 9.00
CA ASP A 87 -3.02 -9.51 9.07
C ASP A 87 -2.73 -10.58 8.02
N ASN A 88 -2.28 -11.75 8.48
CA ASN A 88 -1.88 -12.86 7.62
C ASN A 88 -3.07 -13.51 6.89
N VAL A 89 -4.28 -13.43 7.46
CA VAL A 89 -5.50 -13.95 6.82
C VAL A 89 -5.82 -13.07 5.61
N ILE A 90 -5.78 -11.75 5.79
CA ILE A 90 -5.97 -10.79 4.70
C ILE A 90 -4.86 -10.92 3.64
N ILE A 91 -3.59 -10.90 4.05
CA ILE A 91 -2.45 -11.02 3.11
C ILE A 91 -2.61 -12.26 2.22
N LYS A 92 -2.93 -13.41 2.82
CA LYS A 92 -3.15 -14.66 2.08
C LYS A 92 -4.32 -14.56 1.10
N ALA A 93 -5.44 -13.99 1.51
CA ALA A 93 -6.63 -13.82 0.65
C ALA A 93 -6.37 -12.94 -0.59
N PHE A 94 -5.47 -11.95 -0.46
CA PHE A 94 -5.16 -11.01 -1.56
C PHE A 94 -3.89 -11.37 -2.35
N THR A 95 -3.25 -12.50 -2.04
CA THR A 95 -2.09 -13.04 -2.77
C THR A 95 -2.49 -13.49 -4.18
N GLY A 96 -1.64 -13.24 -5.18
CA GLY A 96 -1.81 -13.66 -6.56
C GLY A 96 -2.93 -12.92 -7.30
N ILE A 97 -3.30 -11.71 -6.87
CA ILE A 97 -4.26 -10.87 -7.61
C ILE A 97 -3.51 -10.08 -8.69
N PRO A 98 -3.91 -10.16 -9.97
CA PRO A 98 -3.32 -9.39 -11.05
C PRO A 98 -3.84 -7.95 -11.04
N TRP A 99 -3.46 -7.17 -10.02
CA TRP A 99 -3.98 -5.83 -9.75
C TRP A 99 -3.85 -4.88 -10.95
N LYS A 100 -2.72 -4.89 -11.65
CA LYS A 100 -2.50 -4.04 -12.83
C LYS A 100 -3.54 -4.33 -13.93
N GLU A 101 -3.68 -5.60 -14.30
CA GLU A 101 -4.62 -6.03 -15.34
C GLU A 101 -6.07 -5.67 -14.98
N LEU A 102 -6.47 -5.92 -13.73
CA LEU A 102 -7.82 -5.56 -13.27
C LEU A 102 -8.05 -4.04 -13.30
N ASN A 103 -7.08 -3.25 -12.81
CA ASN A 103 -7.18 -1.80 -12.80
C ASN A 103 -7.22 -1.21 -14.23
N GLU A 104 -6.44 -1.75 -15.17
CA GLU A 104 -6.41 -1.31 -16.57
C GLU A 104 -7.68 -1.73 -17.34
N LYS A 105 -8.19 -2.93 -17.08
CA LYS A 105 -9.41 -3.45 -17.70
C LYS A 105 -10.66 -2.69 -17.27
N TYR A 106 -10.82 -2.48 -15.95
CA TYR A 106 -12.08 -1.93 -15.41
C TYR A 106 -12.03 -0.42 -15.18
N LYS A 107 -10.84 0.18 -15.01
CA LYS A 107 -10.61 1.63 -14.83
C LYS A 107 -11.45 2.30 -13.74
N LYS A 108 -12.06 1.51 -12.84
CA LYS A 108 -12.95 1.96 -11.78
C LYS A 108 -12.69 1.13 -10.52
N TYR A 109 -12.15 1.76 -9.49
CA TYR A 109 -11.75 1.08 -8.25
C TYR A 109 -12.90 0.31 -7.60
N SER A 110 -14.13 0.85 -7.60
CA SER A 110 -15.27 0.15 -6.99
C SER A 110 -15.59 -1.19 -7.67
N ILE A 111 -15.35 -1.32 -8.97
CA ILE A 111 -15.56 -2.57 -9.70
C ILE A 111 -14.47 -3.57 -9.33
N VAL A 112 -13.20 -3.13 -9.35
CA VAL A 112 -12.07 -3.99 -9.00
C VAL A 112 -12.17 -4.44 -7.54
N GLU A 113 -12.49 -3.54 -6.61
CA GLU A 113 -12.68 -3.83 -5.18
C GLU A 113 -13.74 -4.93 -4.98
N ASN A 114 -14.89 -4.83 -5.65
CA ASN A 114 -15.91 -5.89 -5.57
C ASN A 114 -15.40 -7.23 -6.11
N ILE A 115 -14.68 -7.24 -7.23
CA ILE A 115 -14.12 -8.47 -7.83
C ILE A 115 -13.16 -9.16 -6.85
N VAL A 116 -12.24 -8.40 -6.24
CA VAL A 116 -11.23 -8.98 -5.35
C VAL A 116 -11.81 -9.40 -4.00
N ILE A 117 -12.78 -8.67 -3.46
CA ILE A 117 -13.51 -9.06 -2.25
C ILE A 117 -14.30 -10.34 -2.52
N SER A 118 -15.04 -10.43 -3.63
CA SER A 118 -15.78 -11.65 -3.96
C SER A 118 -14.87 -12.85 -4.23
N ARG A 119 -13.62 -12.63 -4.68
CA ARG A 119 -12.61 -13.69 -4.73
C ARG A 119 -12.21 -14.14 -3.32
N ALA A 120 -11.95 -13.21 -2.40
CA ALA A 120 -11.57 -13.52 -1.02
C ALA A 120 -12.69 -14.24 -0.24
N GLU A 121 -13.95 -13.89 -0.49
CA GLU A 121 -15.12 -14.56 0.08
C GLU A 121 -15.18 -16.04 -0.33
N LYS A 122 -14.87 -16.36 -1.59
CA LYS A 122 -14.76 -17.74 -2.06
C LYS A 122 -13.62 -18.53 -1.40
N THR A 123 -12.64 -17.84 -0.83
CA THR A 123 -11.56 -18.46 -0.05
C THR A 123 -11.82 -18.47 1.46
N GLY A 124 -13.03 -18.10 1.89
CA GLY A 124 -13.46 -18.17 3.29
C GLY A 124 -13.22 -16.90 4.11
N VAL A 125 -12.78 -15.80 3.49
CA VAL A 125 -12.59 -14.51 4.18
C VAL A 125 -13.76 -13.60 3.86
N SER A 126 -14.62 -13.34 4.86
CA SER A 126 -15.83 -12.54 4.67
C SER A 126 -15.52 -11.06 4.45
N ARG A 127 -16.42 -10.36 3.74
CA ARG A 127 -16.34 -8.91 3.54
C ARG A 127 -16.18 -8.13 4.84
N ASN A 128 -16.86 -8.51 5.91
CA ASN A 128 -16.76 -7.83 7.21
C ASN A 128 -15.33 -7.86 7.75
N ILE A 129 -14.64 -9.01 7.68
CA ILE A 129 -13.24 -9.14 8.12
C ILE A 129 -12.33 -8.22 7.28
N ILE A 130 -12.58 -8.15 5.97
CA ILE A 130 -11.82 -7.28 5.05
C ILE A 130 -12.06 -5.80 5.39
N ASP A 131 -13.32 -5.42 5.61
CA ASP A 131 -13.71 -4.07 5.94
C ASP A 131 -13.13 -3.62 7.29
N ASP A 132 -13.14 -4.50 8.29
CA ASP A 132 -12.53 -4.25 9.60
C ASP A 132 -11.03 -4.00 9.48
N TYR A 133 -10.32 -4.81 8.69
CA TYR A 133 -8.90 -4.58 8.44
C TYR A 133 -8.63 -3.24 7.74
N ILE A 134 -9.39 -2.90 6.69
CA ILE A 134 -9.28 -1.60 6.02
C ILE A 134 -9.52 -0.45 7.01
N ASN A 135 -10.55 -0.57 7.86
CA ASN A 135 -10.90 0.44 8.85
C ASN A 135 -9.80 0.61 9.90
N VAL A 136 -9.17 -0.49 10.35
CA VAL A 136 -8.02 -0.44 11.26
C VAL A 136 -6.84 0.26 10.61
N ILE A 137 -6.49 -0.08 9.37
CA ILE A 137 -5.42 0.59 8.62
C ILE A 137 -5.73 2.08 8.45
N PHE A 138 -6.96 2.44 8.09
CA PHE A 138 -7.37 3.85 7.94
C PHE A 138 -7.32 4.63 9.25
N LYS A 139 -7.74 4.03 10.37
CA LYS A 139 -7.60 4.63 11.69
C LYS A 139 -6.13 4.89 12.01
N LYS A 140 -5.25 3.91 11.78
CA LYS A 140 -3.81 4.04 12.03
C LYS A 140 -3.15 5.05 11.10
N ILE A 141 -3.38 5.00 9.78
CA ILE A 141 -2.87 6.02 8.85
C ILE A 141 -3.37 7.42 9.25
N GLY A 142 -4.62 7.52 9.73
CA GLY A 142 -5.22 8.77 10.16
C GLY A 142 -4.58 9.43 11.39
N ILE A 143 -3.80 8.69 12.19
CA ILE A 143 -3.02 9.28 13.30
C ILE A 143 -1.67 9.85 12.82
N TYR A 144 -1.20 9.41 11.66
CA TYR A 144 0.11 9.80 11.13
C TYR A 144 -0.01 11.02 10.22
N LYS A 145 0.98 11.90 10.28
CA LYS A 145 1.17 12.98 9.30
C LYS A 145 2.24 12.56 8.33
N ILE A 146 1.83 12.05 7.17
CA ILE A 146 2.75 11.54 6.15
C ILE A 146 2.90 12.59 5.06
N TYR A 147 4.07 13.22 4.98
CA TYR A 147 4.39 14.24 4.02
C TYR A 147 5.16 13.66 2.84
N PHE A 148 4.67 13.88 1.62
CA PHE A 148 5.43 13.64 0.41
C PHE A 148 6.61 14.61 0.32
N ASP A 149 7.79 14.04 0.13
CA ASP A 149 9.04 14.76 -0.03
C ASP A 149 9.90 14.16 -1.15
N GLU A 150 9.93 14.86 -2.27
CA GLU A 150 10.72 14.48 -3.45
C GLU A 150 12.24 14.57 -3.20
N SER A 151 12.68 15.43 -2.27
CA SER A 151 14.11 15.61 -1.96
C SER A 151 14.75 14.34 -1.40
N LEU A 152 13.96 13.45 -0.78
CA LEU A 152 14.44 12.17 -0.27
C LEU A 152 15.00 11.27 -1.37
N LEU A 153 14.60 11.46 -2.63
CA LEU A 153 15.15 10.68 -3.74
C LEU A 153 16.69 10.83 -3.84
N SER A 154 17.23 11.99 -3.45
CA SER A 154 18.69 12.22 -3.43
C SER A 154 19.45 11.31 -2.46
N THR A 155 18.77 10.70 -1.48
CA THR A 155 19.36 9.78 -0.50
C THR A 155 19.30 8.31 -0.95
N TRP A 156 18.92 8.05 -2.20
CA TRP A 156 18.77 6.69 -2.75
C TRP A 156 20.10 6.05 -3.20
N SER A 157 21.22 6.78 -3.13
CA SER A 157 22.56 6.29 -3.44
C SER A 157 22.90 4.96 -2.75
#